data_AF-A0A1B8GML6-F1
#
_entry.id   AF-A0A1B8GML6-F1
#
_cell.length_a   1.000
_cell.length_b   1.000
_cell.length_c   1.000
_cell.angle_alpha   90.00
_cell.angle_beta   90.00
_cell.angle_gamma   90.00
#
_symmetry.space_group_name_H-M   'P 1'
#
loop_
_entity.id
_entity.type
_entity.pdbx_description
1 polymer ?
#
loop_
_entity_poly.entity_id
_entity_poly.type
_entity_poly.pdbx_seq_one_letter_code
_entity_poly.pdbx_strand_id
1 'polypeptide(L)'
;MLPFDPSTTKKDDLEAIGFGLSSLVVHVKDTNSVVKTFPPLDKDQDGERRIYEHLQRQNCHHPNILKYFGSWPYQIVSAMDFIHSRGVIRGDIGLHNLLTHDDGGIVLCDFAGSGMEGLPPTIGAGVRYSDPQRNDNMYSTKEDDIFALGTVLYELSARKRLFDGQSS
;
A
#
# COMPACT_ATOMS: atom_id res chain seq x y z
N MET A 1 -7.58 -0.04 -12.10
CA MET A 1 -6.62 -1.15 -12.09
C MET A 1 -5.30 -0.59 -11.60
N LEU A 2 -4.70 -1.12 -10.53
CA LEU A 2 -3.28 -0.89 -10.31
C LEU A 2 -2.58 -1.44 -11.55
N PRO A 3 -1.61 -0.72 -12.12
CA PRO A 3 -1.03 -1.10 -13.40
C PRO A 3 -0.21 -2.39 -13.31
N PHE A 4 0.11 -2.86 -12.10
CA PHE A 4 0.72 -4.15 -11.78
C PHE A 4 -0.06 -4.80 -10.62
N ASP A 5 0.13 -6.10 -10.46
CA ASP A 5 -0.24 -6.87 -9.28
C ASP A 5 0.91 -6.89 -8.26
N PRO A 6 0.78 -6.24 -7.10
CA PRO A 6 1.83 -6.21 -6.09
C PRO A 6 2.16 -7.58 -5.48
N SER A 7 1.23 -8.54 -5.54
CA SER A 7 1.42 -9.87 -4.95
C SER A 7 2.34 -10.77 -5.79
N THR A 8 2.52 -10.42 -7.07
CA THR A 8 3.35 -11.17 -8.02
C THR A 8 4.59 -10.39 -8.47
N THR A 9 4.63 -9.07 -8.26
CA THR A 9 5.77 -8.20 -8.64
C THR A 9 6.98 -8.46 -7.73
N LYS A 10 8.07 -8.95 -8.32
CA LYS A 10 9.36 -9.21 -7.69
C LYS A 10 10.35 -8.10 -8.02
N LYS A 11 11.46 -8.07 -7.28
CA LYS A 11 12.56 -7.12 -7.55
C LYS A 11 13.11 -7.23 -8.97
N ASP A 12 13.10 -8.43 -9.56
CA ASP A 12 13.58 -8.66 -10.93
C ASP A 12 12.61 -8.12 -12.01
N ASP A 13 11.39 -7.77 -11.60
CA ASP A 13 10.37 -7.13 -12.44
C ASP A 13 10.56 -5.61 -12.48
N LEU A 14 11.55 -5.07 -11.78
CA LEU A 14 11.92 -3.66 -11.74
C LEU A 14 13.12 -3.41 -12.64
N GLU A 15 12.90 -2.73 -13.77
CA GLU A 15 13.96 -2.36 -14.70
C GLU A 15 14.36 -0.89 -14.51
N ALA A 16 15.64 -0.64 -14.21
CA ALA A 16 16.17 0.71 -14.17
C ALA A 16 16.21 1.30 -15.60
N ILE A 17 15.37 2.29 -15.86
CA ILE A 17 15.27 2.94 -17.18
C ILE A 17 15.82 4.37 -17.21
N GLY A 18 16.19 4.92 -16.05
CA GLY A 18 16.79 6.25 -15.98
C GLY A 18 17.42 6.58 -14.63
N PHE A 19 18.49 7.36 -14.67
CA PHE A 19 19.18 7.85 -13.48
C PHE A 19 19.16 9.38 -13.51
N GLY A 20 18.61 9.98 -12.45
CA GLY A 20 18.77 11.40 -12.15
C GLY A 20 19.86 11.59 -11.10
N LEU A 21 20.28 12.85 -10.89
CA LEU A 21 21.25 13.23 -9.84
C LEU A 21 20.88 12.68 -8.45
N SER A 22 19.59 12.55 -8.17
CA SER A 22 19.05 12.17 -6.86
C SER A 22 17.89 11.18 -6.94
N SER A 23 17.72 10.48 -8.06
CA SER A 23 16.58 9.56 -8.25
C SER A 23 16.88 8.42 -9.21
N LEU A 24 16.25 7.27 -8.97
CA LEU A 24 16.21 6.15 -9.91
C LEU A 24 14.81 6.02 -10.49
N VAL A 25 14.72 6.03 -11.82
CA VAL A 25 13.48 5.79 -12.56
C VAL A 25 13.42 4.32 -12.96
N VAL A 26 12.37 3.65 -12.53
CA VAL A 26 12.15 2.22 -12.68
C VAL A 26 10.91 1.99 -13.52
N HIS A 27 11.03 1.16 -14.55
CA HIS A 27 9.89 0.60 -15.26
C HIS A 27 9.47 -0.70 -14.58
N VAL A 28 8.18 -0.85 -14.30
CA VAL A 28 7.64 -2.12 -13.80
C VAL A 28 7.31 -2.97 -15.02
N LYS A 29 8.06 -4.07 -15.21
CA LYS A 29 7.91 -4.97 -16.37
C LYS A 29 6.47 -5.44 -16.52
N ASP A 30 6.08 -5.67 -17.77
CA ASP A 30 4.73 -6.09 -18.15
C ASP A 30 3.61 -5.10 -17.77
N THR A 31 3.98 -3.85 -17.47
CA THR A 31 3.05 -2.74 -17.26
C THR A 31 3.42 -1.52 -18.08
N ASN A 32 2.52 -0.54 -18.16
CA ASN A 32 2.83 0.80 -18.66
C ASN A 32 3.21 1.78 -17.54
N SER A 33 3.79 1.28 -16.43
CA SER A 33 4.12 2.10 -15.27
C SER A 33 5.60 2.36 -15.08
N VAL A 34 5.86 3.62 -14.79
CA VAL A 34 7.17 4.13 -14.46
C VAL A 34 7.11 4.76 -13.07
N VAL A 35 8.03 4.35 -12.20
CA VAL A 35 8.13 4.81 -10.82
C VAL A 35 9.45 5.56 -10.66
N LYS A 36 9.37 6.79 -10.16
CA LYS A 36 10.55 7.55 -9.74
C LYS A 36 10.78 7.30 -8.24
N THR A 37 11.86 6.61 -7.92
CA THR A 37 12.28 6.29 -6.55
C THR A 37 13.38 7.24 -6.10
N PHE A 38 13.36 7.60 -4.82
CA PHE A 38 14.30 8.54 -4.22
C PHE A 38 15.06 7.84 -3.09
N PRO A 39 16.40 7.95 -3.01
CA PRO A 39 17.12 7.60 -1.80
C PRO A 39 16.69 8.54 -0.65
N PRO A 40 16.87 8.15 0.63
CA PRO A 40 16.42 8.93 1.77
C PRO A 40 16.94 10.38 1.73
N LEU A 41 15.98 11.31 1.54
CA LEU A 41 16.01 12.77 1.62
C LEU A 41 17.38 13.48 1.56
N ASP A 42 17.66 14.06 0.39
CA ASP A 42 18.54 15.22 0.24
C ASP A 42 17.70 16.52 0.19
N LYS A 43 18.28 17.67 0.57
CA LYS A 43 17.56 18.96 0.72
C LYS A 43 16.83 19.42 -0.56
N ASP A 44 17.36 19.05 -1.73
CA ASP A 44 16.78 19.42 -3.03
C ASP A 44 15.46 18.71 -3.34
N GLN A 45 15.18 17.57 -2.70
CA GLN A 45 13.94 16.80 -2.93
C GLN A 45 12.70 17.48 -2.33
N ASP A 46 12.89 18.42 -1.39
CA ASP A 46 11.78 19.16 -0.77
C ASP A 46 11.06 20.07 -1.78
N GLY A 47 11.77 20.64 -2.75
CA GLY A 47 11.19 21.49 -3.79
C GLY A 47 10.30 20.71 -4.76
N GLU A 48 10.81 19.60 -5.31
CA GLU A 48 10.06 18.75 -6.26
C GLU A 48 8.80 18.16 -5.60
N ARG A 49 8.92 17.65 -4.37
CA ARG A 49 7.79 17.16 -3.58
C ARG A 49 6.69 18.22 -3.42
N ARG A 50 7.06 19.44 -3.01
CA ARG A 50 6.10 20.55 -2.79
C ARG A 50 5.35 20.93 -4.06
N ILE A 51 5.99 20.83 -5.23
CA ILE A 51 5.32 21.06 -6.52
C ILE A 51 4.24 20.01 -6.76
N TYR A 52 4.56 18.73 -6.60
CA TYR A 52 3.56 17.66 -6.77
C TYR A 52 2.40 17.77 -5.78
N GLU A 53 2.68 18.10 -4.52
CA GLU A 53 1.64 18.34 -3.51
C GLU A 53 0.76 19.53 -3.86
N HIS A 54 1.36 20.64 -4.29
CA HIS A 54 0.63 21.85 -4.67
C HIS A 54 -0.32 21.60 -5.84
N LEU A 55 0.15 20.92 -6.89
CA LEU A 55 -0.65 20.59 -8.07
C LEU A 55 -1.84 19.68 -7.70
N GLN A 56 -1.66 18.75 -6.76
CA GLN A 56 -2.71 17.83 -6.35
C GLN A 56 -3.73 18.44 -5.38
N ARG A 57 -3.34 19.40 -4.52
CA ARG A 57 -4.28 20.08 -3.60
C ARG A 57 -5.40 20.80 -4.32
N GLN A 58 -5.20 21.20 -5.58
CA GLN A 58 -6.24 21.83 -6.40
C GLN A 58 -7.22 20.81 -7.02
N ASN A 59 -7.10 19.52 -6.66
CA ASN A 59 -7.83 18.40 -7.26
C ASN A 59 -7.66 18.32 -8.79
N CYS A 60 -6.58 18.92 -9.30
CA CYS A 60 -6.22 18.95 -10.70
C CYS A 60 -5.19 17.83 -10.95
N HIS A 61 -5.66 16.69 -11.45
CA HIS A 61 -4.75 15.66 -11.98
C HIS A 61 -4.61 15.87 -13.48
N HIS A 62 -3.39 16.09 -13.96
CA HIS A 62 -3.09 16.13 -15.38
C HIS A 62 -2.46 14.80 -15.80
N PRO A 63 -2.94 14.13 -16.87
CA PRO A 63 -2.49 12.79 -17.26
C PRO A 63 -1.00 12.71 -17.61
N ASN A 64 -0.39 13.84 -17.98
CA ASN A 64 1.04 13.94 -18.31
C ASN A 64 1.90 14.48 -17.15
N ILE A 65 1.40 14.49 -15.92
CA ILE A 65 2.16 14.86 -14.71
C ILE A 65 2.12 13.69 -13.74
N LEU A 66 3.29 13.32 -13.21
CA LEU A 66 3.41 12.23 -12.24
C LEU A 66 2.47 12.41 -11.05
N LYS A 67 1.78 11.34 -10.70
CA LYS A 67 0.99 11.27 -9.48
C LYS A 67 1.92 10.97 -8.31
N TYR A 68 2.01 11.92 -7.38
CA TYR A 68 2.70 11.74 -6.11
C TYR A 68 1.74 11.13 -5.09
N PHE A 69 2.11 9.97 -4.54
CA PHE A 69 1.28 9.25 -3.56
C PHE A 69 1.66 9.56 -2.11
N GLY A 70 2.61 10.46 -1.84
CA GLY A 70 3.09 10.70 -0.49
C GLY A 70 3.94 9.55 0.06
N SER A 71 4.19 9.58 1.37
CA SER A 71 4.91 8.53 2.10
C SER A 71 4.00 7.42 2.62
N TRP A 72 2.68 7.62 2.62
CA TRP A 72 1.74 6.68 3.24
C TRP A 72 1.85 5.24 2.70
N PRO A 73 2.02 4.96 1.39
CA PRO A 73 2.11 3.57 0.93
C PRO A 73 3.30 2.85 1.56
N TYR A 74 4.43 3.55 1.66
CA TYR A 74 5.63 3.03 2.31
C TYR A 74 5.43 2.84 3.81
N GLN A 75 4.77 3.80 4.48
CA GLN A 75 4.52 3.73 5.93
C GLN A 75 3.67 2.51 6.31
N ILE A 76 2.60 2.21 5.59
CA ILE A 76 1.78 1.02 5.90
C ILE A 76 2.50 -0.28 5.58
N VAL A 77 3.21 -0.35 4.45
CA VAL A 77 4.00 -1.54 4.09
C VAL A 77 5.08 -1.79 5.14
N SER A 78 5.76 -0.72 5.58
CA SER A 78 6.77 -0.81 6.64
C SER A 78 6.17 -1.23 7.99
N ALA A 79 4.99 -0.72 8.36
CA ALA A 79 4.29 -1.14 9.57
C ALA A 79 3.89 -2.62 9.50
N MET A 80 3.43 -3.09 8.34
CA MET A 80 3.06 -4.50 8.12
C MET A 80 4.26 -5.43 8.25
N ASP A 81 5.36 -5.12 7.57
CA ASP A 81 6.60 -5.88 7.66
C ASP A 81 7.12 -5.95 9.11
N PHE A 82 7.02 -4.84 9.84
CA PHE A 82 7.41 -4.78 11.25
C PHE A 82 6.60 -5.71 12.15
N ILE A 83 5.27 -5.79 11.99
CA ILE A 83 4.44 -6.67 12.81
C ILE A 83 4.59 -8.14 12.40
N HIS A 84 4.68 -8.42 11.09
CA HIS A 84 4.86 -9.77 10.57
C HIS A 84 6.21 -10.37 10.96
N SER A 85 7.27 -9.57 10.97
CA SER A 85 8.61 -9.98 11.45
C SER A 85 8.65 -10.31 12.94
N ARG A 86 7.64 -9.88 13.71
CA ARG A 86 7.45 -10.21 15.14
C ARG A 86 6.43 -11.32 15.36
N GLY A 87 6.00 -11.99 14.29
CA GLY A 87 5.03 -13.09 14.39
C GLY A 87 3.61 -12.64 14.72
N VAL A 88 3.31 -11.34 14.57
CA VAL A 88 1.94 -10.82 14.72
C VAL A 88 1.22 -10.97 13.39
N ILE A 89 -0.03 -11.44 13.44
CA ILE A 89 -0.97 -11.44 12.32
C ILE A 89 -2.08 -10.45 12.67
N ARG A 90 -2.28 -9.44 11.84
CA ARG A 90 -3.21 -8.35 12.14
C ARG A 90 -4.66 -8.80 12.05
N GLY A 91 -5.00 -9.58 11.03
CA GLY A 91 -6.29 -10.24 10.86
C GLY A 91 -7.40 -9.35 10.33
N ASP A 92 -7.40 -8.04 10.61
CA ASP A 92 -8.41 -7.09 10.11
C ASP A 92 -7.76 -5.84 9.51
N ILE A 93 -7.11 -6.03 8.37
CA ILE A 93 -6.55 -4.92 7.60
C ILE A 93 -7.65 -4.29 6.74
N GLY A 94 -7.84 -2.98 6.89
CA GLY A 94 -8.82 -2.20 6.16
C GLY A 94 -8.68 -0.71 6.43
N LEU A 95 -9.37 0.10 5.64
CA LEU A 95 -9.29 1.57 5.77
C LEU A 95 -9.78 2.08 7.13
N HIS A 96 -10.67 1.34 7.79
CA HIS A 96 -11.19 1.68 9.12
C HIS A 96 -10.14 1.57 10.23
N ASN A 97 -9.05 0.84 10.00
CA ASN A 97 -7.96 0.64 10.96
C ASN A 97 -6.68 1.43 10.59
N LEU A 98 -6.82 2.41 9.68
CA LEU A 98 -5.76 3.35 9.31
C LEU A 98 -6.14 4.77 9.75
N LEU A 99 -5.34 5.34 10.64
CA LEU A 99 -5.46 6.73 11.04
C LEU A 99 -4.55 7.61 10.19
N THR A 100 -4.97 8.84 9.94
CA THR A 100 -4.16 9.85 9.26
C THR A 100 -3.67 10.89 10.27
N HIS A 101 -2.42 11.30 10.13
CA HIS A 101 -1.85 12.44 10.85
C HIS A 101 -1.94 13.73 10.00
N ASP A 102 -1.83 14.90 10.63
CA ASP A 102 -2.00 16.21 9.96
C ASP A 102 -0.98 16.46 8.84
N ASP A 103 0.18 15.79 8.89
CA ASP A 103 1.22 15.83 7.86
C ASP A 103 0.95 14.87 6.68
N GLY A 104 -0.19 14.18 6.67
CA GLY A 104 -0.53 13.18 5.67
C GLY A 104 0.12 11.82 5.89
N GLY A 105 0.81 11.62 7.02
CA GLY A 105 1.28 10.32 7.45
C GLY A 105 0.14 9.40 7.86
N ILE A 106 0.40 8.09 7.89
CA ILE A 106 -0.58 7.10 8.32
C ILE A 106 -0.08 6.21 9.45
N VAL A 107 -1.02 5.77 10.28
CA VAL A 107 -0.77 4.94 11.46
C VAL A 107 -1.71 3.74 11.42
N LEU A 108 -1.15 2.54 11.48
CA LEU A 108 -1.91 1.30 11.67
C LEU A 108 -2.36 1.20 13.13
N CYS A 109 -3.65 0.95 13.36
CA CYS A 109 -4.20 0.88 14.70
C CYS A 109 -5.06 -0.40 14.96
N ASP A 110 -5.55 -0.47 16.20
CA ASP A 110 -6.53 -1.43 16.69
C ASP A 110 -6.13 -2.92 16.60
N PHE A 111 -5.19 -3.36 17.42
CA PHE A 111 -4.75 -4.78 17.43
C PHE A 111 -5.70 -5.71 18.21
N ALA A 112 -6.91 -5.26 18.56
CA ALA A 112 -7.88 -6.11 19.22
C ALA A 112 -8.18 -7.33 18.32
N GLY A 113 -8.09 -8.54 18.87
CA GLY A 113 -8.34 -9.77 18.11
C GLY A 113 -7.22 -10.21 17.17
N SER A 114 -6.09 -9.49 17.09
CA SER A 114 -4.91 -9.94 16.35
C SER A 114 -4.28 -11.18 16.98
N GLY A 115 -3.60 -11.99 16.15
CA GLY A 115 -2.87 -13.18 16.57
C GLY A 115 -1.39 -12.89 16.84
N MET A 116 -0.79 -13.61 17.77
CA MET A 116 0.65 -13.56 18.06
C MET A 116 1.12 -14.81 18.79
N GLU A 117 2.42 -15.15 18.69
CA GLU A 117 3.03 -16.26 19.47
C GLU A 117 2.31 -17.61 19.34
N GLY A 118 1.77 -17.91 18.14
CA GLY A 118 1.03 -19.14 17.88
C GLY A 118 -0.44 -19.11 18.33
N LEU A 119 -0.89 -18.01 18.96
CA LEU A 119 -2.31 -17.74 19.15
C LEU A 119 -2.89 -17.19 17.84
N PRO A 120 -3.90 -17.85 17.26
CA PRO A 120 -4.51 -17.39 16.03
C PRO A 120 -5.31 -16.09 16.25
N PRO A 121 -5.45 -15.23 15.22
CA PRO A 121 -6.38 -14.12 15.25
C PRO A 121 -7.82 -14.60 15.53
N THR A 122 -8.57 -13.83 16.32
CA THR A 122 -9.99 -14.10 16.60
C THR A 122 -10.92 -13.28 15.71
N ILE A 123 -10.34 -12.44 14.85
CA ILE A 123 -11.04 -11.63 13.86
C ILE A 123 -10.47 -11.90 12.47
N GLY A 124 -11.26 -11.59 11.45
CA GLY A 124 -10.87 -11.65 10.06
C GLY A 124 -11.23 -10.34 9.35
N ALA A 125 -10.60 -10.11 8.21
CA ALA A 125 -10.81 -8.90 7.44
C ALA A 125 -12.26 -8.87 6.95
N GLY A 126 -12.87 -7.68 6.92
CA GLY A 126 -14.20 -7.54 6.32
C GLY A 126 -14.22 -8.08 4.88
N VAL A 127 -15.39 -8.54 4.41
CA VAL A 127 -15.57 -9.15 3.06
C VAL A 127 -14.96 -8.30 1.93
N ARG A 128 -14.96 -6.97 2.10
CA ARG A 128 -14.33 -6.00 1.18
C ARG A 128 -12.82 -6.20 1.00
N TYR A 129 -12.12 -6.65 2.03
CA TYR A 129 -10.67 -6.77 2.11
C TYR A 129 -10.19 -8.22 2.10
N SER A 130 -11.11 -9.18 2.04
CA SER A 130 -10.80 -10.61 2.00
C SER A 130 -10.66 -11.12 0.56
N ASP A 131 -9.79 -12.12 0.36
CA ASP A 131 -9.66 -12.79 -0.94
C ASP A 131 -10.95 -13.56 -1.27
N PRO A 132 -11.65 -13.23 -2.37
CA PRO A 132 -12.88 -13.91 -2.76
C PRO A 132 -12.68 -15.39 -3.14
N GLN A 133 -11.44 -15.82 -3.41
CA GLN A 133 -11.12 -17.22 -3.69
C GLN A 133 -10.79 -18.01 -2.41
N ARG A 134 -10.63 -17.32 -1.28
CA ARG A 134 -10.40 -17.96 0.01
C ARG A 134 -11.69 -18.59 0.50
N ASN A 135 -11.67 -19.92 0.64
CA ASN A 135 -12.85 -20.74 0.89
C ASN A 135 -12.77 -21.57 2.19
N ASP A 136 -11.80 -21.30 3.05
CA ASP A 136 -11.67 -21.99 4.34
C ASP A 136 -12.13 -21.12 5.52
N ASN A 137 -12.67 -21.78 6.56
CA ASN A 137 -12.94 -21.16 7.86
C ASN A 137 -11.68 -21.14 8.74
N MET A 138 -10.51 -21.02 8.12
CA MET A 138 -9.24 -21.04 8.82
C MET A 138 -8.92 -19.64 9.35
N TYR A 139 -8.14 -19.57 10.42
CA TYR A 139 -7.70 -18.31 10.99
C TYR A 139 -6.91 -17.49 9.97
N SER A 140 -7.03 -16.15 10.04
CA SER A 140 -6.27 -15.26 9.17
C SER A 140 -4.77 -15.53 9.27
N THR A 141 -4.09 -15.44 8.12
CA THR A 141 -2.66 -15.65 7.97
C THR A 141 -1.95 -14.36 7.56
N LYS A 142 -0.62 -14.41 7.44
CA LYS A 142 0.18 -13.28 6.94
C LYS A 142 -0.17 -12.96 5.48
N GLU A 143 -0.50 -13.99 4.70
CA GLU A 143 -0.90 -13.87 3.31
C GLU A 143 -2.24 -13.13 3.19
N ASP A 144 -3.18 -13.35 4.11
CA ASP A 144 -4.44 -12.61 4.16
C ASP A 144 -4.22 -11.12 4.47
N ASP A 145 -3.35 -10.82 5.43
CA ASP A 145 -2.96 -9.43 5.72
C ASP A 145 -2.34 -8.76 4.49
N ILE A 146 -1.50 -9.47 3.72
CA ILE A 146 -0.88 -8.96 2.48
C ILE A 146 -1.95 -8.71 1.40
N PHE A 147 -2.91 -9.61 1.24
CA PHE A 147 -4.02 -9.43 0.29
C PHE A 147 -4.87 -8.20 0.65
N ALA A 148 -5.27 -8.11 1.93
CA ALA A 148 -6.04 -7.00 2.45
C ALA A 148 -5.28 -5.66 2.32
N LEU A 149 -3.97 -5.66 2.56
CA LEU A 149 -3.10 -4.52 2.32
C LEU A 149 -3.09 -4.12 0.84
N GLY A 150 -2.99 -5.08 -0.08
CA GLY A 150 -3.09 -4.83 -1.53
C GLY A 150 -4.41 -4.17 -1.91
N THR A 151 -5.51 -4.61 -1.29
CA THR A 151 -6.83 -4.00 -1.47
C THR A 151 -6.85 -2.55 -0.97
N VAL A 152 -6.33 -2.27 0.22
CA VAL A 152 -6.21 -0.91 0.77
C VAL A 152 -5.37 -0.01 -0.13
N LEU A 153 -4.22 -0.50 -0.60
CA LEU A 153 -3.32 0.22 -1.50
C LEU A 153 -4.02 0.59 -2.80
N TYR A 154 -4.80 -0.35 -3.37
CA TYR A 154 -5.61 -0.10 -4.56
C TYR A 154 -6.65 0.98 -4.30
N GLU A 155 -7.44 0.86 -3.23
CA GLU A 155 -8.58 1.74 -2.99
C GLU A 155 -8.17 3.19 -2.78
N LEU A 156 -7.10 3.43 -2.01
CA LEU A 156 -6.55 4.76 -1.80
C LEU A 156 -5.93 5.33 -3.08
N SER A 157 -5.27 4.48 -3.88
CA SER A 157 -4.61 4.91 -5.12
C SER A 157 -5.61 5.21 -6.24
N ALA A 158 -6.63 4.37 -6.39
CA ALA A 158 -7.63 4.45 -7.46
C ALA A 158 -8.85 5.29 -7.08
N ARG A 159 -9.04 5.60 -5.79
CA ARG A 159 -10.28 6.21 -5.24
C ARG A 159 -11.55 5.42 -5.61
N LYS A 160 -11.40 4.11 -5.79
CA LYS A 160 -12.46 3.17 -6.17
C LYS A 160 -12.25 1.88 -5.42
N ARG A 161 -13.35 1.24 -5.01
CA ARG A 161 -13.31 -0.11 -4.43
C ARG A 161 -12.70 -1.11 -5.40
N LEU A 162 -11.86 -2.03 -4.89
CA LEU A 162 -11.36 -3.15 -5.67
C LEU A 162 -12.45 -4.22 -5.82
N PHE A 163 -13.08 -4.56 -4.69
CA PHE A 163 -14.21 -5.47 -4.59
C PHE A 163 -15.40 -4.74 -3.97
N ASP A 164 -16.59 -4.93 -4.53
CA ASP A 164 -17.79 -4.27 -4.02
C ASP A 164 -18.36 -4.95 -2.76
N GLY A 165 -17.80 -6.09 -2.36
CA GLY A 165 -18.30 -6.94 -1.28
C GLY A 165 -19.65 -7.54 -1.66
N GLN A 166 -19.72 -8.85 -1.89
CA GLN A 166 -21.03 -9.48 -1.96
C GLN A 166 -21.55 -9.63 -0.53
N SER A 167 -22.69 -8.99 -0.24
CA SER A 167 -23.42 -9.23 0.99
C SER A 167 -23.66 -10.73 1.14
N SER A 168 -23.14 -11.31 2.22
CA SER A 168 -23.58 -12.62 2.69
C SER A 168 -24.98 -12.50 3.29
#